data_AF-A0A1I3T2H3-F1
#
_entry.id   AF-A0A1I3T2H3-F1
#
_cell.length_a   1.000
_cell.length_b   1.000
_cell.length_c   1.000
_cell.angle_alpha   90.00
_cell.angle_beta   90.00
_cell.angle_gamma   90.00
#
_symmetry.space_group_name_H-M   'P 1'
#
loop_
_entity.id
_entity.type
_entity.pdbx_description
1 polymer ?
#
loop_
_entity_poly.entity_id
_entity_poly.type
_entity_poly.pdbx_seq_one_letter_code
_entity_poly.pdbx_strand_id
1 'polypeptide(L)' 'MTKHTEEFLQRVRDVKQRITEVSPAEAQAKIFEGALLDVREKDEFESGHIDGAMNISSDTLEK' A
#
# COMPACT_ATOMS: atom_id res chain seq x y z
N MET A 1 14.42 -11.13 4.21
CA MET A 1 14.40 -9.88 3.46
C MET A 1 14.45 -10.22 1.98
N THR A 2 13.35 -10.04 1.27
CA THR A 2 13.31 -10.19 -0.18
C THR A 2 14.20 -9.11 -0.78
N LYS A 3 15.21 -9.50 -1.55
CA LYS A 3 16.04 -8.52 -2.27
C LYS A 3 15.29 -8.09 -3.50
N HIS A 4 14.85 -6.83 -3.53
CA HIS A 4 14.28 -6.24 -4.74
C HIS A 4 15.37 -5.94 -5.76
N THR A 5 15.04 -6.01 -7.05
CA THR A 5 15.98 -5.66 -8.13
C THR A 5 16.21 -4.15 -8.17
N GLU A 6 17.38 -3.72 -8.68
CA GLU A 6 17.66 -2.29 -8.83
C GLU A 6 16.67 -1.58 -9.77
N GLU A 7 16.20 -2.28 -10.80
CA GLU A 7 15.17 -1.76 -11.71
C GLU A 7 13.86 -1.46 -10.96
N PHE A 8 13.41 -2.39 -10.11
CA PHE A 8 12.22 -2.19 -9.28
C PHE A 8 12.42 -0.99 -8.34
N LEU A 9 13.56 -0.92 -7.67
CA LEU A 9 13.87 0.17 -6.74
C LEU A 9 13.91 1.53 -7.45
N GLN A 10 14.39 1.58 -8.69
CA GLN A 10 14.36 2.82 -9.48
C GLN A 10 12.94 3.28 -9.76
N ARG A 11 12.04 2.37 -10.18
CA ARG A 11 10.63 2.71 -10.41
C ARG A 11 9.94 3.21 -9.14
N VAL A 12 10.22 2.58 -8.00
CA VAL A 12 9.70 3.03 -6.69
C VAL A 12 10.17 4.46 -6.38
N ARG A 13 11.44 4.78 -6.59
CA ARG A 13 11.97 6.14 -6.39
C ARG A 13 11.25 7.18 -7.27
N ASP A 14 11.02 6.86 -8.54
CA ASP A 14 10.36 7.77 -9.48
C ASP A 14 8.87 7.97 -9.17
N VAL A 15 8.19 6.95 -8.64
CA VAL A 15 6.80 7.06 -8.17
C VAL A 15 6.71 7.88 -6.89
N LYS A 16 7.61 7.65 -5.93
CA LYS A 16 7.64 8.39 -4.65
C LYS A 16 7.77 9.91 -4.83
N GLN A 17 8.37 10.37 -5.93
CA GLN A 17 8.44 11.80 -6.26
C GLN A 17 7.09 12.40 -6.70
N ARG A 18 6.10 11.58 -7.03
CA ARG A 18 4.81 11.99 -7.62
C ARG A 18 3.62 11.65 -6.72
N ILE A 19 3.86 11.08 -5.55
CA ILE A 19 2.83 10.72 -4.56
C ILE A 19 3.13 11.39 -3.23
N THR A 20 2.11 11.50 -2.39
CA THR A 20 2.29 11.90 -0.98
C THR A 20 2.47 10.64 -0.15
N GLU A 21 3.65 10.46 0.44
CA GLU A 21 3.88 9.44 1.44
C GLU A 21 3.46 9.98 2.82
N VAL A 22 2.87 9.11 3.64
CA VAL A 22 2.52 9.40 5.04
C VAL A 22 3.21 8.40 5.95
N SER A 23 3.54 8.83 7.17
CA SER A 23 4.00 7.94 8.22
C SER A 23 2.84 7.07 8.76
N PRO A 24 3.14 5.96 9.47
CA PRO A 24 2.11 5.15 10.11
C PRO A 24 1.23 5.94 11.10
N ALA A 25 1.80 6.90 11.82
CA ALA A 25 1.07 7.74 12.77
C ALA A 25 0.10 8.70 12.05
N GLU A 26 0.54 9.33 10.96
CA GLU A 26 -0.31 10.17 10.13
C GLU A 26 -1.40 9.37 9.43
N ALA A 27 -1.07 8.15 8.96
CA ALA A 27 -2.06 7.24 8.39
C ALA A 27 -3.16 6.93 9.42
N GLN A 28 -2.79 6.50 10.63
CA GLN A 28 -3.73 6.19 11.71
C GLN A 28 -4.72 7.33 12.01
N ALA A 29 -4.27 8.58 11.96
CA ALA A 29 -5.13 9.75 12.16
C ALA A 29 -6.11 9.96 10.99
N LYS A 30 -5.71 9.61 9.77
CA LYS A 30 -6.47 9.81 8.53
C LYS A 30 -7.38 8.64 8.14
N ILE A 31 -7.26 7.47 8.77
CA ILE A 31 -8.05 6.26 8.42
C ILE A 31 -9.56 6.57 8.36
N PHE A 32 -10.05 7.43 9.26
CA PHE A 32 -11.48 7.76 9.34
C PHE A 32 -11.91 8.92 8.42
N GLU A 33 -10.97 9.59 7.76
CA GLU A 33 -11.24 10.72 6.85
C GLU A 33 -11.45 10.27 5.40
N GLY A 34 -11.11 9.03 5.07
CA GLY A 34 -11.15 8.52 3.70
C GLY A 34 -11.20 6.99 3.62
N ALA A 35 -10.89 6.47 2.43
CA ALA A 35 -10.78 5.03 2.22
C ALA A 35 -9.34 4.57 2.44
N LEU A 36 -9.17 3.50 3.23
CA LEU A 36 -7.90 2.77 3.34
C LEU A 36 -7.95 1.54 2.43
N LEU A 37 -7.08 1.51 1.42
CA LEU A 37 -6.99 0.37 0.50
C LEU A 37 -5.76 -0.47 0.83
N ASP A 38 -5.98 -1.76 1.04
CA ASP A 38 -4.92 -2.75 1.16
C ASP A 38 -4.74 -3.49 -0.16
N VAL A 39 -3.61 -3.26 -0.82
CA VAL A 39 -3.33 -3.77 -2.18
C VAL A 39 -2.55 -5.08 -2.23
N ARG A 40 -2.37 -5.72 -1.07
CA ARG A 40 -1.75 -7.05 -0.96
C ARG A 40 -2.68 -8.15 -1.45
N GLU A 41 -2.16 -9.38 -1.51
CA GLU A 41 -2.95 -10.56 -1.82
C GLU A 41 -4.01 -10.83 -0.75
N LYS A 42 -5.11 -11.48 -1.16
CA LYS A 42 -6.25 -11.75 -0.29
C LYS A 42 -5.86 -12.53 0.96
N ASP A 43 -5.04 -13.56 0.82
CA ASP A 43 -4.62 -14.40 1.95
C ASP A 43 -3.79 -13.61 2.98
N GLU A 44 -2.96 -12.65 2.51
CA GLU A 44 -2.20 -11.76 3.40
C GLU A 44 -3.12 -10.80 4.16
N PHE A 45 -4.14 -10.27 3.48
CA PHE A 45 -5.15 -9.41 4.10
C PHE A 45 -5.96 -10.16 5.16
N GLU A 46 -6.40 -11.38 4.84
CA GLU A 46 -7.17 -12.23 5.76
C GLU A 46 -6.34 -12.68 6.97
N SER A 47 -5.02 -12.82 6.83
CA SER A 47 -4.12 -13.14 7.95
C SER A 47 -3.96 -12.00 8.97
N GLY A 48 -4.33 -10.78 8.59
CA GLY A 48 -4.22 -9.58 9.41
C GLY A 48 -4.14 -8.32 8.55
N HIS A 49 -5.01 -7.36 8.85
CA HIS A 49 -5.07 -6.06 8.18
C HIS A 49 -5.45 -4.96 9.18
N ILE A 50 -5.32 -3.72 8.73
CA ILE A 50 -5.71 -2.55 9.51
C ILE A 50 -7.24 -2.43 9.51
N ASP A 51 -7.83 -2.21 10.68
CA ASP A 51 -9.28 -2.04 10.82
C ASP A 51 -9.82 -0.93 9.88
N GLY A 52 -10.89 -1.25 9.16
CA GLY A 52 -11.50 -0.34 8.18
C GLY A 52 -10.85 -0.35 6.80
N ALA A 53 -9.78 -1.13 6.59
CA ALA A 53 -9.20 -1.32 5.26
C ALA A 53 -10.11 -2.15 4.34
N MET A 54 -10.12 -1.82 3.04
CA MET A 54 -10.74 -2.62 1.98
C MET A 54 -9.63 -3.27 1.15
N ASN A 55 -9.70 -4.59 0.94
CA ASN A 55 -8.74 -5.27 0.07
C ASN A 55 -9.10 -5.12 -1.41
N ILE A 56 -8.19 -4.55 -2.18
CA ILE A 56 -8.23 -4.51 -3.65
C ILE A 56 -6.81 -4.81 -4.13
N SER A 57 -6.53 -6.05 -4.51
CA SER A 57 -5.17 -6.44 -4.92
C SER A 57 -4.62 -5.56 -6.04
N SER A 58 -3.31 -5.34 -6.05
CA SER A 58 -2.65 -4.52 -7.08
C SER A 58 -2.97 -4.99 -8.51
N ASP A 59 -2.99 -6.30 -8.76
CA ASP A 59 -3.42 -6.91 -10.03
C ASP A 59 -4.85 -6.53 -10.45
N THR A 60 -5.74 -6.29 -9.50
CA THR A 60 -7.12 -5.86 -9.77
C THR A 60 -7.19 -4.36 -10.01
N LEU A 61 -6.35 -3.58 -9.32
CA LEU A 61 -6.31 -2.13 -9.40
C LEU A 61 -5.70 -1.61 -10.72
N GLU A 62 -4.79 -2.38 -11.32
CA GLU A 62 -4.10 -2.01 -12.57
C GLU A 62 -4.95 -2.25 -13.84
N LYS A 63 -6.17 -2.80 -13.70
CA LYS A 63 -7.09 -3.07 -14.82
C LYS A 63 -8.07 -1.94 -15.07
#